data_AF-A0A1B1UJZ3-F1
#
_entry.id   AF-A0A1B1UJZ3-F1
#
_cell.length_a   1.000
_cell.length_b   1.000
_cell.length_c   1.000
_cell.angle_alpha   90.00
_cell.angle_beta   90.00
_cell.angle_gamma   90.00
#
_symmetry.space_group_name_H-M   'P 1'
#
loop_
_entity.id
_entity.type
_entity.pdbx_description
1 polymer ?
#
loop_
_entity_poly.entity_id
_entity_poly.type
_entity_poly.pdbx_seq_one_letter_code
_entity_poly.pdbx_strand_id
1 'polypeptide(L)'
;MLKKPCRDHELMCKVEACATAGYLTRRVTAIQHGNAIFSMLASFHAYEQGAFVHQERMPKVPPPEKLTAGELPNRRCCQHAERFRRWYEPDCPIELNDRAVELHPVDDARIHP
;
A
#
# COMPACT_ATOMS: atom_id res chain seq x y z
N MET A 1 6.55 -12.29 12.89
CA MET A 1 5.59 -11.23 13.22
C MET A 1 6.33 -9.90 13.25
N LEU A 2 5.75 -8.86 12.65
CA LEU A 2 6.37 -7.53 12.59
C LEU A 2 6.14 -6.77 13.90
N LYS A 3 7.10 -5.95 14.33
CA LYS A 3 6.98 -5.09 15.52
C LYS A 3 6.48 -3.70 15.15
N LYS A 4 5.91 -2.99 16.13
CA LYS A 4 5.42 -1.62 15.94
C LYS A 4 6.62 -0.66 15.69
N PRO A 5 6.48 0.30 14.76
CA PRO A 5 7.50 1.30 14.51
C PRO A 5 7.58 2.32 15.65
N CYS A 6 8.77 2.86 15.90
CA CYS A 6 9.03 3.97 16.82
C CYS A 6 9.61 5.15 16.04
N ARG A 7 9.10 6.37 16.27
CA ARG A 7 9.57 7.58 15.56
C ARG A 7 10.96 8.04 16.04
N ASP A 8 11.32 7.72 17.27
CA ASP A 8 12.53 8.24 17.93
C ASP A 8 13.78 7.39 17.67
N HIS A 9 13.67 6.38 16.80
CA HIS A 9 14.77 5.46 16.51
C HIS A 9 15.05 5.37 15.03
N GLU A 10 16.34 5.28 14.70
CA GLU A 10 16.79 5.13 13.31
C GLU A 10 16.21 3.87 12.67
N LEU A 11 15.81 4.01 11.41
CA LEU A 11 15.29 2.92 10.59
C LEU A 11 16.41 2.34 9.74
N MET A 12 16.71 1.05 9.93
CA MET A 12 17.64 0.32 9.06
C MET A 12 16.87 -0.41 7.96
N CYS A 13 17.16 -0.10 6.70
CA CYS A 13 16.57 -0.79 5.55
C CYS A 13 17.54 -1.84 5.00
N LYS A 14 17.19 -3.13 5.15
CA LYS A 14 17.91 -4.23 4.51
C LYS A 14 17.28 -4.53 3.15
N VAL A 15 18.08 -4.49 2.08
CA VAL A 15 17.63 -4.75 0.70
C VAL A 15 18.27 -6.03 0.18
N GLU A 16 17.45 -6.95 -0.33
CA GLU A 16 17.88 -8.25 -0.85
C GLU A 16 17.35 -8.45 -2.28
N ALA A 17 18.19 -9.01 -3.16
CA ALA A 17 17.78 -9.39 -4.49
C ALA A 17 16.89 -10.65 -4.45
N CYS A 18 15.76 -10.61 -5.16
CA CYS A 18 14.94 -11.80 -5.40
C CYS A 18 15.24 -12.34 -6.81
N ALA A 19 15.30 -13.66 -6.95
CA ALA A 19 15.50 -14.29 -8.25
C ALA A 19 14.21 -14.24 -9.06
N THR A 20 14.18 -13.42 -10.11
CA THR A 20 13.05 -13.30 -11.04
C THR A 20 13.59 -13.22 -12.48
N ALA A 21 12.87 -13.82 -13.44
CA ALA A 21 13.20 -13.71 -14.86
C ALA A 21 12.44 -12.52 -15.47
N GLY A 22 13.13 -11.63 -16.18
CA GLY A 22 12.53 -10.49 -16.91
C GLY A 22 12.31 -9.20 -16.10
N TYR A 23 12.26 -9.28 -14.77
CA TYR A 23 12.07 -8.12 -13.88
C TYR A 23 13.12 -8.12 -12.77
N LEU A 24 13.42 -6.94 -12.22
CA LEU A 24 14.29 -6.80 -11.06
C LEU A 24 13.44 -6.66 -9.80
N THR A 25 13.31 -7.73 -9.02
CA THR A 25 12.57 -7.69 -7.76
C THR A 25 13.53 -7.54 -6.58
N ARG A 26 13.15 -6.68 -5.61
CA ARG A 26 13.89 -6.44 -4.37
C ARG A 26 12.97 -6.66 -3.17
N ARG A 27 13.46 -7.39 -2.17
CA ARG A 27 12.85 -7.45 -0.84
C ARG A 27 13.47 -6.38 0.05
N VAL A 28 12.63 -5.51 0.59
CA VAL A 28 13.02 -4.47 1.54
C VAL A 28 12.46 -4.84 2.90
N THR A 29 13.34 -5.04 3.88
CA THR A 29 12.96 -5.26 5.28
C THR A 29 13.40 -4.05 6.09
N ALA A 30 12.43 -3.35 6.69
CA ALA A 30 12.71 -2.23 7.57
C ALA A 30 12.84 -2.76 9.01
N ILE A 31 13.93 -2.40 9.68
CA ILE A 31 14.35 -2.95 10.97
C ILE A 31 14.58 -1.81 11.96
N GLN A 32 13.96 -1.92 13.14
CA GLN A 32 14.19 -1.05 14.30
C GLN A 32 14.37 -1.93 15.54
N HIS A 33 15.26 -1.53 16.46
CA HIS A 33 15.58 -2.30 17.68
C HIS A 33 15.91 -3.77 17.42
N GLY A 34 16.57 -4.07 16.29
CA GLY A 34 16.89 -5.44 15.87
C GLY A 34 15.68 -6.28 15.41
N ASN A 35 14.48 -5.69 15.33
CA ASN A 35 13.26 -6.35 14.92
C ASN A 35 12.76 -5.81 13.58
N ALA A 36 12.30 -6.70 12.69
CA ALA A 36 11.59 -6.28 11.48
C ALA A 36 10.25 -5.64 11.85
N ILE A 37 9.99 -4.43 11.34
CA ILE A 37 8.75 -3.67 11.55
C ILE A 37 7.92 -3.57 10.27
N PHE A 38 8.55 -3.73 9.12
CA PHE A 38 7.92 -3.65 7.81
C PHE A 38 8.65 -4.54 6.80
N SER A 39 7.90 -5.10 5.86
CA SER A 39 8.43 -5.89 4.74
C SER A 39 7.69 -5.52 3.47
N MET A 40 8.43 -5.29 2.39
CA MET A 40 7.89 -4.93 1.07
C MET A 40 8.67 -5.65 -0.03
N LEU A 41 7.95 -6.01 -1.09
CA LEU A 41 8.54 -6.34 -2.38
C LEU A 41 8.34 -5.16 -3.32
N ALA A 42 9.40 -4.78 -4.01
CA ALA A 42 9.35 -3.79 -5.08
C ALA A 42 9.95 -4.40 -6.35
N SER A 43 9.22 -4.29 -7.45
CA SER A 43 9.64 -4.81 -8.75
C SER A 43 9.87 -3.65 -9.71
N PHE A 44 11.00 -3.71 -10.40
CA PHE A 44 11.41 -2.73 -11.39
C PHE A 44 11.44 -3.40 -12.75
N HIS A 45 10.82 -2.73 -13.72
CA HIS A 45 10.83 -3.13 -15.12
C HIS A 45 11.65 -2.13 -15.93
N ALA A 46 12.41 -2.62 -16.91
CA ALA A 46 13.01 -1.73 -17.89
C ALA A 46 11.89 -1.07 -18.71
N TYR A 47 12.16 0.11 -19.27
CA TYR A 47 11.20 0.69 -20.19
C TYR A 47 11.08 -0.20 -21.43
N GLU A 48 9.87 -0.60 -21.75
CA GLU A 48 9.55 -1.36 -22.96
C GLU A 48 8.28 -0.77 -23.58
N GLN A 49 8.22 -0.72 -24.92
CA GLN A 49 7.00 -0.36 -25.62
C GLN A 49 5.98 -1.48 -25.43
N GLY A 50 4.94 -1.21 -24.64
CA GLY A 50 3.82 -2.14 -24.48
C GLY A 50 3.01 -2.28 -25.77
N ALA A 51 2.44 -3.47 -25.99
CA ALA A 51 1.55 -3.71 -27.12
C ALA A 51 0.15 -3.07 -26.94
N PHE A 52 -0.20 -2.69 -25.70
CA PHE A 52 -1.51 -2.17 -25.33
C PHE A 52 -1.36 -0.94 -24.43
N VAL A 53 -2.23 0.04 -24.62
CA VAL A 53 -2.33 1.24 -23.77
C VAL A 53 -3.80 1.42 -23.40
N HIS A 54 -4.11 1.19 -22.12
CA HIS A 54 -5.44 1.37 -21.57
C HIS A 54 -5.33 1.99 -20.17
N GLN A 55 -6.21 2.93 -19.85
CA GLN A 55 -6.37 3.51 -18.53
C GLN A 55 -7.84 3.87 -18.34
N GLU A 56 -8.38 3.61 -17.14
CA GLU A 56 -9.72 4.09 -16.78
C GLU A 56 -9.80 5.61 -16.82
N ARG A 57 -10.96 6.14 -17.25
CA ARG A 57 -11.18 7.58 -17.26
C ARG A 57 -11.22 8.12 -15.84
N MET A 58 -10.51 9.21 -15.60
CA MET A 58 -10.58 9.95 -14.34
C MET A 58 -12.04 10.31 -14.02
N PRO A 59 -12.52 10.04 -12.80
CA PRO A 59 -13.88 10.41 -12.40
C PRO A 59 -14.05 11.93 -12.37
N LYS A 60 -15.29 12.40 -12.56
CA LYS A 60 -15.62 13.83 -12.45
C LYS A 60 -15.57 14.24 -10.98
N VAL A 61 -14.49 14.92 -10.59
CA VAL A 61 -14.31 15.48 -9.24
C VAL A 61 -14.14 17.00 -9.31
N PRO A 62 -14.48 17.75 -8.24
CA PRO A 62 -14.18 19.17 -8.17
C PRO A 62 -12.67 19.44 -8.34
N PRO A 63 -12.28 20.57 -8.93
CA PRO A 63 -10.88 20.99 -8.97
C PRO A 63 -10.36 21.28 -7.55
N PRO A 64 -9.05 21.11 -7.30
CA PRO A 64 -8.47 21.20 -5.96
C PRO A 64 -8.70 22.56 -5.28
N GLU A 65 -8.80 23.66 -6.04
CA GLU A 65 -9.05 25.01 -5.52
C GLU A 65 -10.45 25.17 -4.90
N LYS A 66 -11.40 24.27 -5.26
CA LYS A 66 -12.76 24.23 -4.70
C LYS A 66 -12.89 23.31 -3.49
N LEU A 67 -11.80 22.67 -3.06
CA LEU A 67 -11.76 21.84 -1.86
C LEU A 67 -11.24 22.69 -0.69
N THR A 68 -12.01 22.83 0.38
CA THR A 68 -11.45 23.35 1.64
C THR A 68 -10.77 22.22 2.42
N ALA A 69 -9.72 22.52 3.20
CA ALA A 69 -9.02 21.50 3.99
C ALA A 69 -9.94 20.75 4.99
N GLY A 70 -11.09 21.35 5.36
CA GLY A 70 -12.13 20.73 6.17
C GLY A 70 -13.14 19.86 5.40
N GLU A 71 -13.14 19.92 4.06
CA GLU A 71 -13.98 19.13 3.14
C GLU A 71 -13.25 17.94 2.51
N LEU A 72 -11.97 17.73 2.85
CA LEU A 72 -11.44 16.36 2.89
C LEU A 72 -12.48 15.50 3.65
N PRO A 73 -12.74 14.25 3.25
CA PRO A 73 -13.90 13.45 3.71
C PRO A 73 -13.81 13.02 5.19
N ASN A 74 -13.46 13.91 6.10
CA ASN A 74 -13.47 13.79 7.55
C ASN A 74 -14.89 13.69 8.15
N ARG A 75 -15.93 13.59 7.31
CA ARG A 75 -17.30 13.28 7.75
C ARG A 75 -17.91 12.03 7.10
N ARG A 76 -17.31 11.48 6.03
CA ARG A 76 -17.79 10.22 5.40
C ARG A 76 -16.91 9.02 5.75
N CYS A 77 -15.60 9.21 5.97
CA CYS A 77 -14.75 8.14 6.52
C CYS A 77 -15.17 7.75 7.95
N CYS A 78 -15.73 8.69 8.71
CA CYS A 78 -16.23 8.45 10.08
C CYS A 78 -17.54 7.66 10.15
N GLN A 79 -18.18 7.34 9.02
CA GLN A 79 -19.31 6.40 8.98
C GLN A 79 -18.87 4.95 8.80
N HIS A 80 -17.57 4.67 8.76
CA HIS A 80 -17.12 3.29 8.82
C HIS A 80 -17.30 2.77 10.25
N ALA A 81 -17.67 1.50 10.39
CA ALA A 81 -17.71 0.81 11.68
C ALA A 81 -16.43 1.13 12.48
N GLU A 82 -16.54 1.28 13.81
CA GLU A 82 -15.44 1.63 14.74
C GLU A 82 -14.09 0.96 14.40
N ARG A 83 -14.13 -0.30 13.93
CA ARG A 83 -12.97 -1.08 13.47
C ARG A 83 -12.11 -0.40 12.38
N PHE A 84 -12.70 0.43 11.52
CA PHE A 84 -12.02 1.05 10.38
C PHE A 84 -11.62 2.50 10.60
N ARG A 85 -12.18 3.17 11.62
CA ARG A 85 -11.89 4.57 11.99
C ARG A 85 -10.39 4.83 12.10
N ARG A 86 -9.72 3.87 12.71
CA ARG A 86 -8.28 3.81 12.93
C ARG A 86 -7.42 3.97 11.66
N TRP A 87 -7.88 3.59 10.47
CA TRP A 87 -7.10 3.68 9.24
C TRP A 87 -7.06 5.09 8.62
N TYR A 88 -7.97 5.97 9.06
CA TYR A 88 -8.15 7.31 8.51
C TYR A 88 -7.65 8.41 9.46
N GLU A 89 -7.17 8.04 10.65
CA GLU A 89 -6.59 8.97 11.60
C GLU A 89 -5.12 9.25 11.25
N PRO A 90 -4.71 10.54 11.18
CA PRO A 90 -3.40 10.95 10.67
C PRO A 90 -2.18 10.42 11.44
N ASP A 91 -2.38 9.86 12.64
CA ASP A 91 -1.31 9.31 13.48
C ASP A 91 -1.38 7.79 13.68
N CYS A 92 -2.18 7.07 12.89
CA CYS A 92 -2.24 5.62 13.06
C CYS A 92 -1.07 4.91 12.35
N PRO A 93 -0.12 4.31 13.08
CA PRO A 93 0.84 3.40 12.46
C PRO A 93 0.08 2.21 11.86
N ILE A 94 0.48 1.81 10.65
CA ILE A 94 -0.08 0.64 9.93
C ILE A 94 0.06 -0.58 10.86
N GLU A 95 -1.02 -0.99 11.51
CA GLU A 95 -1.06 -2.27 12.21
C GLU A 95 -1.31 -3.36 11.17
N LEU A 96 -0.28 -4.17 10.90
CA LEU A 96 -0.52 -5.48 10.31
C LEU A 96 -1.31 -6.28 11.34
N ASN A 97 -2.60 -6.43 11.10
CA ASN A 97 -3.41 -7.37 11.84
C ASN A 97 -2.89 -8.79 11.55
N ASP A 98 -2.58 -9.59 12.56
CA ASP A 98 -2.09 -10.98 12.42
C ASP A 98 -3.13 -11.95 11.83
N ARG A 99 -4.22 -11.42 11.27
CA ARG A 99 -5.24 -12.21 10.58
C ARG A 99 -4.67 -12.73 9.27
N ALA A 100 -4.69 -14.06 9.14
CA ALA A 100 -4.46 -14.71 7.86
C ALA A 100 -5.39 -14.09 6.81
N VAL A 101 -4.82 -13.57 5.73
CA VAL A 101 -5.59 -13.19 4.55
C VAL A 101 -6.04 -14.50 3.93
N GLU A 102 -7.34 -14.77 3.96
CA GLU A 102 -7.89 -15.89 3.21
C GLU A 102 -7.75 -15.58 1.71
N LEU A 103 -6.87 -16.33 1.05
CA LEU A 103 -6.72 -16.27 -0.39
C LEU A 103 -7.93 -16.95 -1.02
N HIS A 104 -8.88 -16.15 -1.48
CA HIS A 104 -9.92 -16.66 -2.36
C HIS A 104 -9.35 -16.80 -3.77
N PRO A 105 -9.54 -17.95 -4.44
CA PRO A 105 -9.17 -18.08 -5.83
C PRO A 105 -9.88 -16.98 -6.64
N VAL A 106 -9.12 -16.28 -7.47
CA VAL A 106 -9.67 -15.28 -8.39
C VAL A 106 -10.30 -16.05 -9.54
N ASP A 107 -11.62 -15.90 -9.74
CA ASP A 107 -12.28 -16.45 -10.91
C ASP A 107 -11.83 -15.65 -12.16
N ASP A 108 -10.99 -16.28 -12.98
CA ASP A 108 -10.44 -15.71 -14.21
C ASP A 108 -11.51 -15.31 -15.25
N ALA A 109 -12.78 -15.70 -15.03
CA ALA A 109 -13.91 -15.45 -15.92
C ALA A 109 -14.36 -13.98 -16.00
N ARG A 110 -13.81 -13.06 -15.20
CA ARG A 110 -14.18 -11.63 -15.19
C ARG A 110 -13.16 -10.69 -15.85
N ILE A 111 -12.08 -11.23 -16.42
CA ILE A 111 -11.13 -10.40 -17.17
C ILE A 111 -11.74 -10.16 -18.56
N HIS A 112 -12.50 -9.07 -18.68
CA HIS A 112 -12.98 -8.62 -19.99
C HIS A 112 -11.79 -8.06 -20.80
N PRO A 113 -11.72 -8.36 -22.11
CA PRO A 113 -10.63 -7.95 -22.99
C PRO A 113 -10.59 -6.43 -23.25
#